data_AF-A0A8T4T975-F1
#
_entry.id   AF-A0A8T4T975-F1
#
_cell.length_a   1.000
_cell.length_b   1.000
_cell.length_c   1.000
_cell.angle_alpha   90.00
_cell.angle_beta   90.00
_cell.angle_gamma   90.00
#
_symmetry.space_group_name_H-M   'P 1'
#
loop_
_entity.id
_entity.type
_entity.pdbx_description
1 polymer ?
#
loop_
_entity_poly.entity_id
_entity_poly.type
_entity_poly.pdbx_seq_one_letter_code
_entity_poly.pdbx_strand_id
1 'polypeptide(L)' 'MASLNDKLLKDIMDINEVPETDLDDIKLFFTHYKDNYNKKTKVFKWLACSKAHLEITKSIRRYKKIKNVL' A
#
# COMPACT_ATOMS: atom_id res chain seq x y z
N MET A 1 9.19 0.42 -15.03
CA MET A 1 8.20 -0.38 -14.28
C MET A 1 8.96 -1.51 -13.62
N ALA A 2 9.10 -1.51 -12.29
CA ALA A 2 9.78 -2.59 -11.58
C ALA A 2 9.00 -3.89 -11.73
N SER A 3 9.68 -4.97 -12.11
CA SER A 3 9.07 -6.28 -12.31
C SER A 3 9.10 -7.05 -11.00
N LEU A 4 8.10 -7.90 -10.73
CA LEU A 4 8.16 -8.87 -9.61
C LEU A 4 9.40 -9.80 -9.71
N ASN A 5 10.01 -9.86 -10.89
CA ASN A 5 11.23 -10.60 -11.16
C ASN A 5 12.52 -9.79 -11.00
N ASP A 6 12.46 -8.51 -10.62
CA ASP A 6 13.66 -7.78 -10.23
C ASP A 6 14.30 -8.49 -9.04
N LYS A 7 15.49 -9.05 -9.27
CA LYS A 7 16.23 -9.83 -8.28
C LYS A 7 16.40 -9.06 -6.97
N LEU A 8 16.45 -7.73 -7.05
CA LEU A 8 16.61 -6.82 -5.91
C LEU A 8 15.36 -6.71 -5.01
N LEU A 9 14.16 -6.99 -5.54
CA LEU A 9 12.90 -6.86 -4.79
C LEU A 9 12.40 -8.20 -4.24
N LYS A 10 12.99 -9.32 -4.68
CA LYS A 10 12.55 -10.67 -4.27
C LYS A 10 12.81 -10.97 -2.80
N ASP A 11 13.81 -10.33 -2.22
CA ASP A 11 14.24 -10.59 -0.84
C ASP A 11 13.48 -9.70 0.17
N ILE A 12 12.65 -8.77 -0.30
CA ILE A 12 11.80 -7.92 0.55
C ILE A 12 10.47 -8.64 0.82
N MET A 13 10.32 -9.15 2.02
CA MET A 13 9.21 -9.94 2.52
C MET A 13 8.30 -9.17 3.49
N ASP A 14 8.85 -8.18 4.20
CA ASP A 14 8.09 -7.32 5.10
C ASP A 14 8.52 -5.85 5.06
N ILE A 15 7.71 -4.98 5.67
CA ILE A 15 7.86 -3.53 5.64
C ILE A 15 9.16 -3.04 6.28
N ASN A 16 9.71 -3.79 7.24
CA ASN A 16 10.94 -3.41 7.95
C ASN A 16 12.21 -3.63 7.11
N GLU A 17 12.10 -4.33 5.99
CA GLU A 17 13.21 -4.58 5.06
C GLU A 17 13.28 -3.51 3.96
N VAL A 18 12.28 -2.62 3.91
CA VAL A 18 12.28 -1.45 3.02
C VAL A 18 13.06 -0.33 3.69
N PRO A 19 13.97 0.37 2.98
CA PRO A 19 14.64 1.55 3.50
C PRO A 19 13.64 2.59 4.03
N GLU A 20 13.91 3.13 5.21
CA GLU A 20 13.02 4.13 5.85
C GLU A 20 12.84 5.38 4.98
N THR A 21 13.89 5.78 4.25
CA THR A 21 13.86 6.90 3.30
C THR A 21 12.79 6.70 2.22
N ASP A 22 12.66 5.49 1.69
CA ASP A 22 11.67 5.18 0.65
C ASP A 22 10.25 5.24 1.23
N LEU A 23 10.07 4.75 2.46
CA LEU A 23 8.79 4.81 3.18
C LEU A 23 8.37 6.25 3.49
N ASP A 24 9.33 7.11 3.82
CA ASP A 24 9.12 8.52 4.09
C ASP A 24 8.81 9.31 2.81
N ASP A 25 9.49 9.03 1.71
CA ASP A 25 9.21 9.66 0.40
C ASP A 25 7.79 9.32 -0.07
N ILE A 26 7.39 8.05 0.04
CA ILE A 26 6.02 7.61 -0.29
C ILE A 26 5.01 8.34 0.61
N LYS A 27 5.29 8.45 1.90
CA LYS A 27 4.42 9.14 2.86
C LYS A 27 4.30 10.64 2.55
N LEU A 28 5.41 11.30 2.25
CA LEU A 28 5.46 12.72 1.89
C LEU A 28 4.62 12.99 0.64
N PHE A 29 4.80 12.15 -0.40
CA PHE A 29 4.01 12.23 -1.61
C PHE A 29 2.51 12.17 -1.33
N PHE A 30 2.03 11.12 -0.65
CA PHE A 30 0.60 10.98 -0.38
C PHE A 30 0.03 12.03 0.58
N THR A 31 0.88 12.65 1.40
CA THR A 31 0.49 13.77 2.27
C THR A 31 0.23 15.04 1.47
N HIS A 32 1.01 15.31 0.41
CA HIS A 32 0.98 16.61 -0.27
C HIS A 32 0.43 16.61 -1.69
N TYR A 33 0.30 15.45 -2.36
CA TYR A 33 -0.10 15.40 -3.78
C TYR A 33 -1.49 16.02 -4.08
N LYS A 34 -2.27 16.28 -3.04
CA LYS A 34 -3.65 16.80 -3.13
C LYS A 34 -3.83 18.22 -2.62
N ASP A 35 -2.78 18.89 -2.18
CA ASP A 35 -2.86 20.21 -1.56
C ASP A 35 -3.47 21.25 -2.51
N ASN A 36 -3.06 21.25 -3.79
CA ASN A 36 -3.60 22.14 -4.82
C ASN A 36 -5.07 21.89 -5.18
N TYR A 37 -5.65 20.77 -4.73
CA TYR A 37 -7.05 20.42 -4.95
C TYR A 37 -7.92 20.73 -3.74
N ASN A 38 -7.41 21.47 -2.74
CA ASN A 38 -8.09 21.73 -1.47
C ASN A 38 -8.58 20.45 -0.78
N LYS A 39 -7.89 19.33 -0.98
CA LYS A 39 -8.22 18.02 -0.41
C LYS A 39 -7.17 17.66 0.63
N LYS A 40 -7.63 17.23 1.81
CA LYS A 40 -6.75 16.77 2.89
C LYS A 40 -6.55 15.26 2.83
N THR A 41 -5.32 14.82 2.98
CA THR A 41 -4.96 13.41 3.14
C THR A 41 -4.17 13.24 4.43
N LYS A 42 -4.18 12.02 4.98
CA LYS A 42 -3.39 11.67 6.14
C LYS A 42 -2.88 10.26 5.99
N VAL A 43 -1.56 10.11 6.06
CA VAL A 43 -0.88 8.83 6.03
C VAL A 43 -0.56 8.44 7.48
N PHE A 44 -1.03 7.27 7.90
CA PHE A 44 -0.74 6.70 9.20
C PHE A 44 0.51 5.80 9.12
N LYS A 45 0.84 5.12 10.23
CA LYS A 45 1.97 4.19 10.25
C LYS A 45 1.81 3.08 9.22
N TRP A 46 2.92 2.68 8.61
CA TRP A 46 3.02 1.46 7.84
C TRP A 46 2.85 0.24 8.75
N LEU A 47 2.25 -0.82 8.23
CA LEU A 47 1.95 -2.05 8.98
C LEU A 47 2.63 -3.23 8.30
N ALA A 48 2.86 -4.28 9.09
CA ALA A 48 3.45 -5.52 8.61
C ALA A 48 2.63 -6.17 7.48
N CYS A 49 3.31 -6.94 6.64
CA CYS A 49 2.81 -7.66 5.47
C CYS A 49 1.54 -8.49 5.77
N SER A 50 1.46 -9.10 6.96
CA SER A 50 0.26 -9.84 7.40
C SER A 50 -1.03 -9.01 7.40
N LYS A 51 -0.94 -7.70 7.72
CA LYS A 51 -2.10 -6.78 7.67
C LYS A 51 -2.50 -6.47 6.23
N ALA A 52 -1.53 -6.34 5.33
CA ALA A 52 -1.79 -6.17 3.91
C ALA A 52 -2.50 -7.41 3.32
N HIS A 53 -2.01 -8.62 3.58
CA HIS A 53 -2.65 -9.88 3.16
C HIS A 53 -4.09 -10.01 3.66
N LEU A 54 -4.33 -9.65 4.92
CA LEU A 54 -5.67 -9.64 5.49
C LEU A 54 -6.61 -8.70 4.73
N GLU A 55 -6.16 -7.48 4.41
CA GLU A 55 -6.99 -6.49 3.73
C GLU A 55 -7.25 -6.84 2.25
N ILE A 56 -6.28 -7.47 1.57
CA ILE A 56 -6.46 -8.06 0.23
C ILE A 56 -7.59 -9.11 0.29
N THR A 57 -7.51 -10.05 1.23
CA THR A 57 -8.51 -11.11 1.40
C THR A 57 -9.90 -10.53 1.67
N LYS A 58 -10.00 -9.53 2.56
CA LYS A 58 -11.27 -8.84 2.84
C LYS A 58 -11.81 -8.13 1.60
N SER A 59 -10.95 -7.48 0.82
CA SER A 59 -11.35 -6.79 -0.41
C SER A 59 -11.91 -7.74 -1.46
N ILE A 60 -11.26 -8.89 -1.65
CA ILE A 60 -11.75 -9.96 -2.55
C ILE A 60 -13.14 -10.44 -2.11
N ARG A 61 -13.33 -10.67 -0.80
CA ARG A 61 -14.63 -11.09 -0.25
C ARG A 61 -15.71 -10.03 -0.47
N ARG A 62 -15.40 -8.74 -0.22
CA ARG A 62 -16.34 -7.63 -0.47
C ARG A 62 -16.74 -7.56 -1.95
N TYR A 63 -15.76 -7.66 -2.85
CA TYR A 63 -16.02 -7.67 -4.29
C TYR A 63 -16.94 -8.81 -4.71
N LYS A 64 -16.64 -10.05 -4.29
CA LYS A 64 -17.49 -11.23 -4.59
C LYS A 64 -18.90 -11.09 -4.01
N LYS A 65 -19.03 -10.56 -2.78
CA LYS A 65 -20.33 -10.32 -2.16
C LYS A 65 -21.17 -9.33 -2.97
N ILE A 66 -20.60 -8.22 -3.41
CA ILE A 66 -21.32 -7.23 -4.24
C ILE A 66 -21.71 -7.84 -5.58
N LYS A 67 -20.80 -8.59 -6.23
CA LYS A 67 -21.08 -9.25 -7.50
C LYS A 67 -22.20 -10.28 -7.42
N ASN A 68 -22.37 -10.96 -6.28
CA ASN A 68 -23.45 -11.94 -6.08
C ASN A 68 -24.79 -11.30 -5.64
N VAL A 69 -24.82 -9.97 -5.43
CA VAL A 69 -26.03 -9.20 -5.06
C VAL A 69 -26.58 -8.43 -6.27
N LEU A 70 -25.80 -8.30 -7.35
CA LEU A 70 -26.23 -7.85 -8.67
C LEU A 70 -26.58 -9.04 -9.56
#